data_AF-A0A8J3YJL2-F1
#
_entry.id   AF-A0A8J3YJL2-F1
#
_cell.length_a   1.000
_cell.length_b   1.000
_cell.length_c   1.000
_cell.angle_alpha   90.00
_cell.angle_beta   90.00
_cell.angle_gamma   90.00
#
_symmetry.space_group_name_H-M   'P 1'
#
loop_
_entity.id
_entity.type
_entity.pdbx_description
1 polymer ?
#
loop_
_entity_poly.entity_id
_entity_poly.type
_entity_poly.pdbx_seq_one_letter_code
_entity_poly.pdbx_strand_id
1 'polypeptide(L)'
;MGDNVDARLRAQLAAGSATALNEVYDRHAAAVHGLALRITGDSRESAAITRDVFVELWEHPYRYDAGVGTLRGWLCVRAHRRAIDHVRLRGCA
;
A
#
# COMPACT_ATOMS: atom_id res chain seq x y z
N MET A 1 -2.97 -10.81 16.20
CA MET A 1 -3.24 -12.15 15.65
C MET A 1 -3.62 -12.07 14.17
N GLY A 2 -2.87 -11.29 13.39
CA GLY A 2 -2.77 -11.40 11.92
C GLY A 2 -1.37 -11.86 11.48
N ASP A 3 -0.55 -12.20 12.47
CA ASP A 3 0.90 -12.02 12.45
C ASP A 3 1.60 -13.15 11.65
N ASN A 4 0.91 -14.28 11.43
CA ASN A 4 1.41 -15.42 10.65
C ASN A 4 1.12 -15.30 9.14
N VAL A 5 -0.07 -14.82 8.77
CA VAL A 5 -0.48 -14.70 7.36
C VAL A 5 0.33 -13.61 6.68
N ASP A 6 0.50 -12.47 7.34
CA ASP A 6 1.25 -11.35 6.79
C ASP A 6 2.76 -11.68 6.65
N ALA A 7 3.33 -12.39 7.63
CA ALA A 7 4.72 -12.85 7.56
C ALA A 7 4.94 -13.83 6.39
N ARG A 8 3.98 -14.73 6.15
CA ARG A 8 4.00 -15.65 5.00
C ARG A 8 3.85 -14.91 3.68
N LEU A 9 2.97 -13.91 3.59
CA LEU A 9 2.82 -13.05 2.42
C LEU A 9 4.11 -12.29 2.12
N ARG A 10 4.77 -11.74 3.14
CA ARG A 10 6.08 -11.10 3.01
C ARG A 10 7.15 -12.04 2.44
N ALA A 11 7.23 -13.26 2.98
CA ALA A 11 8.18 -14.26 2.49
C ALA A 11 7.91 -14.65 1.03
N GLN A 12 6.64 -14.79 0.65
CA GLN A 12 6.24 -15.06 -0.74
C GLN A 12 6.53 -13.88 -1.68
N LEU A 13 6.32 -12.64 -1.23
CA LEU A 13 6.68 -11.44 -1.99
C LEU A 13 8.20 -11.35 -2.20
N ALA A 14 8.99 -11.63 -1.16
CA ALA A 14 10.45 -11.69 -1.25
C ALA A 14 10.94 -12.82 -2.19
N ALA A 15 10.16 -13.91 -2.31
CA ALA A 15 10.41 -14.98 -3.26
C ALA A 15 9.94 -14.67 -4.69
N GLY A 16 9.37 -13.48 -4.95
CA GLY A 16 8.87 -13.08 -6.27
C GLY A 16 7.55 -13.74 -6.66
N SER A 17 6.74 -14.18 -5.69
CA SER A 17 5.43 -14.78 -5.95
C SER A 17 4.40 -13.71 -6.32
N ALA A 18 4.09 -13.61 -7.61
CA ALA A 18 3.05 -12.72 -8.12
C ALA A 18 1.67 -13.03 -7.52
N THR A 19 1.41 -14.29 -7.14
CA THR A 19 0.15 -14.71 -6.51
C THR A 19 -0.06 -14.03 -5.15
N ALA A 20 0.99 -13.91 -4.34
CA ALA A 20 0.92 -13.23 -3.05
C ALA A 20 0.63 -11.73 -3.22
N LEU A 21 1.25 -11.09 -4.23
CA LEU A 21 0.95 -9.70 -4.56
C LEU A 21 -0.49 -9.53 -5.01
N ASN A 22 -1.00 -10.43 -5.87
CA ASN A 22 -2.39 -10.38 -6.33
C ASN A 22 -3.39 -10.54 -5.17
N GLU A 23 -3.15 -11.47 -4.25
CA GLU A 23 -4.01 -11.65 -3.08
C GLU A 23 -4.05 -10.39 -2.19
N VAL A 24 -2.88 -9.80 -1.96
CA VAL A 24 -2.73 -8.54 -1.22
C VAL A 24 -3.43 -7.38 -1.94
N TYR A 25 -3.28 -7.31 -3.26
CA TYR A 25 -3.91 -6.30 -4.10
C TYR A 25 -5.43 -6.43 -4.05
N ASP A 26 -5.99 -7.61 -4.34
CA ASP A 26 -7.43 -7.84 -4.36
C ASP A 26 -8.08 -7.50 -3.01
N ARG A 27 -7.44 -7.92 -1.91
CA ARG A 27 -7.96 -7.68 -0.55
C ARG A 27 -7.85 -6.22 -0.09
N HIS A 28 -6.81 -5.49 -0.50
CA HIS A 28 -6.49 -4.19 0.09
C HIS A 28 -6.61 -3.00 -0.86
N ALA A 29 -6.65 -3.21 -2.18
CA ALA A 29 -6.70 -2.13 -3.16
C ALA A 29 -7.92 -1.22 -2.98
N ALA A 30 -9.10 -1.78 -2.72
CA ALA A 30 -10.32 -0.99 -2.50
C ALA A 30 -10.20 -0.06 -1.27
N ALA A 31 -9.62 -0.57 -0.16
CA ALA A 31 -9.44 0.21 1.06
C ALA A 31 -8.38 1.32 0.89
N VAL A 32 -7.27 1.00 0.23
CA VAL A 32 -6.18 1.95 -0.06
C VAL A 32 -6.64 3.03 -1.02
N HIS A 33 -7.34 2.65 -2.09
CA HIS A 33 -7.87 3.57 -3.08
C HIS A 33 -8.91 4.50 -2.49
N GLY A 34 -9.86 3.99 -1.71
CA GLY A 34 -10.85 4.81 -1.02
C GLY A 34 -10.21 5.80 -0.04
N LEU A 35 -9.16 5.39 0.68
CA LEU A 35 -8.41 6.28 1.56
C LEU A 35 -7.68 7.39 0.78
N ALA A 36 -6.96 7.02 -0.28
CA ALA A 36 -6.23 7.96 -1.12
C ALA A 36 -7.19 8.97 -1.77
N LEU A 37 -8.32 8.49 -2.31
CA LEU A 37 -9.35 9.33 -2.93
C LEU A 37 -9.93 10.33 -1.94
N ARG A 38 -10.16 9.92 -0.69
CA ARG A 38 -10.68 10.82 0.35
C ARG A 38 -9.71 11.94 0.72
N ILE A 39 -8.40 11.74 0.49
CA ILE A 39 -7.36 12.72 0.80
C ILE A 39 -7.06 13.60 -0.41
N THR A 40 -6.86 13.00 -1.59
CA THR A 40 -6.52 13.76 -2.81
C THR A 40 -7.71 14.44 -3.45
N GLY A 41 -8.92 13.91 -3.28
CA GLY A 41 -10.13 14.38 -3.97
C GLY A 41 -10.14 14.11 -5.48
N ASP A 42 -9.15 13.40 -6.00
CA ASP A 42 -8.94 13.16 -7.42
C ASP A 42 -8.79 11.65 -7.68
N SER A 43 -9.65 11.12 -8.56
CA SER A 43 -9.68 9.69 -8.91
C SER A 43 -8.42 9.24 -9.65
N ARG A 44 -7.81 10.12 -10.46
CA ARG A 44 -6.59 9.81 -11.19
C ARG A 44 -5.41 9.69 -10.23
N GLU A 45 -5.29 10.64 -9.31
CA GLU A 45 -4.19 10.65 -8.33
C GLU A 45 -4.33 9.52 -7.32
N SER A 46 -5.54 9.24 -6.86
CA SER A 46 -5.77 8.12 -5.93
C SER A 46 -5.45 6.77 -6.56
N ALA A 47 -5.78 6.57 -7.84
CA ALA A 47 -5.38 5.37 -8.59
C ALA A 47 -3.84 5.28 -8.73
N ALA A 48 -3.18 6.40 -9.05
CA ALA A 48 -1.72 6.46 -9.14
C ALA A 48 -1.07 6.09 -7.80
N ILE A 49 -1.46 6.77 -6.70
CA ILE A 49 -0.94 6.50 -5.35
C ILE A 49 -1.15 5.04 -4.95
N THR A 50 -2.33 4.49 -5.21
CA THR A 50 -2.64 3.09 -4.90
C THR A 50 -1.65 2.17 -5.59
N ARG A 51 -1.51 2.29 -6.92
CA ARG A 51 -0.59 1.48 -7.71
C ARG A 51 0.85 1.61 -7.22
N ASP A 52 1.27 2.83 -6.95
CA ASP A 52 2.64 3.16 -6.56
C ASP A 52 3.00 2.58 -5.18
N VAL A 53 2.04 2.53 -4.24
CA VAL A 53 2.20 1.85 -2.95
C VAL A 53 2.35 0.33 -3.12
N PHE A 54 1.60 -0.30 -4.02
CA PHE A 54 1.74 -1.73 -4.31
C PHE A 54 3.04 -2.04 -5.07
N VAL A 55 3.46 -1.18 -5.98
CA VAL A 55 4.77 -1.29 -6.66
C VAL A 55 5.89 -1.20 -5.64
N GLU A 56 5.84 -0.25 -4.70
CA GLU A 56 6.85 -0.17 -3.65
C GLU A 56 6.88 -1.42 -2.78
N LEU A 57 5.71 -1.99 -2.45
CA LEU A 57 5.65 -3.25 -1.70
C LEU A 57 6.33 -4.40 -2.47
N TRP A 58 6.20 -4.42 -3.80
CA TRP A 58 6.82 -5.42 -4.67
C TRP A 58 8.33 -5.22 -4.82
N GLU A 59 8.79 -3.97 -5.00
CA GLU A 59 10.23 -3.65 -5.13
C GLU A 59 10.96 -3.77 -3.79
N HIS A 60 10.27 -3.49 -2.69
CA HIS A 60 10.85 -3.45 -1.35
C HIS A 60 10.02 -4.26 -0.33
N PRO A 61 9.88 -5.59 -0.51
CA PRO A 61 9.10 -6.44 0.38
C PRO A 61 9.65 -6.47 1.82
N TYR A 62 10.94 -6.17 1.98
CA TYR A 62 11.61 -6.10 3.28
C TYR A 62 11.24 -4.86 4.12
N ARG A 63 10.64 -3.81 3.51
CA ARG A 63 10.19 -2.63 4.27
C ARG A 63 8.93 -2.86 5.08
N TYR A 64 8.19 -3.92 4.75
CA TYR A 64 7.09 -4.37 5.55
C TYR A 64 7.61 -5.32 6.64
N ASP A 65 7.39 -4.95 7.90
CA ASP A 65 7.70 -5.78 9.05
C ASP A 65 6.39 -6.26 9.71
N ALA A 66 6.17 -7.58 9.66
CA ALA A 66 4.97 -8.20 10.24
C ALA A 66 4.96 -8.21 11.77
N GLY A 67 6.10 -7.97 12.42
CA GLY A 67 6.19 -7.79 13.87
C GLY A 67 5.81 -6.39 14.34
N VAL A 68 5.88 -5.38 13.46
CA VAL A 68 5.52 -3.99 13.78
C VAL A 68 4.04 -3.70 13.52
N GLY A 69 3.39 -4.44 12.63
CA GLY A 69 1.95 -4.31 12.40
C GLY A 69 1.42 -5.12 11.21
N THR A 70 0.11 -5.00 10.98
CA THR A 70 -0.56 -5.68 9.86
C THR A 70 -0.22 -5.02 8.53
N LEU A 71 -0.22 -5.82 7.45
CA LEU A 71 0.07 -5.34 6.10
C LEU A 71 -0.91 -4.23 5.68
N ARG A 72 -2.19 -4.38 6.03
CA ARG A 72 -3.22 -3.36 5.81
C ARG A 72 -2.85 -2.03 6.47
N GLY A 73 -2.41 -2.06 7.73
CA GLY A 73 -2.00 -0.86 8.46
C GLY A 73 -0.83 -0.16 7.77
N TRP A 74 0.19 -0.93 7.38
CA TRP A 74 1.35 -0.41 6.66
C TRP A 74 0.96 0.22 5.31
N LEU A 75 0.11 -0.45 4.52
CA LEU A 75 -0.41 0.06 3.25
C LEU A 75 -1.18 1.36 3.43
N CYS A 76 -2.08 1.44 4.41
CA CYS A 76 -2.82 2.65 4.73
C CYS A 76 -1.89 3.81 5.10
N VAL A 77 -0.84 3.56 5.89
CA VAL A 77 0.14 4.59 6.28
C VAL A 77 0.94 5.09 5.07
N ARG A 78 1.40 4.19 4.18
CA ARG A 78 2.10 4.58 2.95
C ARG A 78 1.19 5.41 2.04
N ALA A 79 -0.03 4.96 1.80
CA ALA A 79 -1.01 5.65 0.98
C ALA A 79 -1.38 7.03 1.55
N HIS A 80 -1.58 7.12 2.87
CA HIS A 80 -1.88 8.37 3.55
C HIS A 80 -0.71 9.38 3.42
N ARG A 81 0.53 8.93 3.67
CA ARG A 81 1.73 9.79 3.50
C ARG A 81 1.87 10.29 2.07
N ARG A 82 1.74 9.41 1.07
CA ARG A 82 1.80 9.75 -0.36
C ARG A 82 0.69 10.73 -0.76
N ALA A 83 -0.54 10.50 -0.29
CA ALA A 83 -1.66 11.38 -0.59
C ALA A 83 -1.50 12.77 0.02
N ILE A 84 -1.01 12.86 1.27
CA ILE A 84 -0.66 14.16 1.88
C ILE A 84 0.43 14.88 1.11
N ASP A 85 1.50 14.17 0.75
CA ASP A 85 2.61 14.74 -0.01
C ASP A 85 2.12 15.31 -1.35
N HIS A 86 1.27 14.56 -2.04
CA HIS A 86 0.65 15.00 -3.29
C HIS A 86 -0.21 16.25 -3.13
N VAL A 87 -1.07 16.30 -2.11
CA VAL A 87 -1.90 17.49 -1.82
C VAL A 87 -1.05 18.71 -1.46
N ARG A 88 0.05 18.50 -0.71
CA ARG A 88 0.98 19.58 -0.36
C ARG A 88 1.67 20.16 -1.59
N LEU A 89 2.08 19.31 -2.54
CA LEU A 89 2.71 19.75 -3.79
C LEU A 89 1.73 20.56 -4.67
N ARG A 90 0.43 20.23 -4.67
CA ARG A 90 -0.60 21.00 -5.39
C ARG A 90 -0.92 22.36 -4.76
N GLY A 91 -0.77 22.51 -3.43
CA GLY A 91 -1.08 23.75 -2.71
C GLY A 91 -0.07 24.88 -2.87
N CYS A 92 1.08 24.63 -3.50
CA CYS A 92 2.10 25.65 -3.80
C CYS A 92 2.06 26.17 -5.24
N ALA A 93 1.10 25.73 -6.06
CA ALA A 93 0.92 26.16 -7.45
C ALA A 93 -0.12 27.28 -7.57
#